data_AF-A0A9W6L412-F1
#
_entry.id   AF-A0A9W6L412-F1
#
_cell.length_a   1.000
_cell.length_b   1.000
_cell.length_c   1.000
_cell.angle_alpha   90.00
_cell.angle_beta   90.00
_cell.angle_gamma   90.00
#
_symmetry.space_group_name_H-M   'P 1'
#
loop_
_entity.id
_entity.type
_entity.pdbx_description
1 polymer ?
#
loop_
_entity_poly.entity_id
_entity_poly.type
_entity_poly.pdbx_seq_one_letter_code
_entity_poly.pdbx_strand_id
1 'polypeptide(L)'
;MTLTALPLTSTPLPVREFDAVTSAVARLAIEFSGRVPHAVVAQVVRACRADLSGVPAGAVPELLERLARQRLLDLAERDLV
;
A
#
# COMPACT_ATOMS: atom_id res chain seq x y z
N MET A 1 28.71 -35.20 1.61
CA MET A 1 27.37 -34.78 2.05
C MET A 1 27.32 -33.27 2.05
N THR A 2 26.92 -32.64 0.94
CA THR A 2 26.77 -31.18 0.85
C THR A 2 25.29 -30.84 0.81
N LEU A 3 24.80 -30.25 1.90
CA LEU A 3 23.45 -29.70 2.01
C LEU A 3 23.44 -28.36 1.27
N THR A 4 22.98 -28.34 0.02
CA THR A 4 22.75 -27.09 -0.71
C THR A 4 21.43 -26.50 -0.22
N ALA A 5 21.52 -25.49 0.65
CA ALA A 5 20.37 -24.65 0.96
C ALA A 5 20.00 -23.88 -0.31
N LEU A 6 18.83 -24.20 -0.89
CA LEU A 6 18.22 -23.37 -1.93
C LEU A 6 17.89 -22.02 -1.29
N PRO A 7 18.32 -20.87 -1.86
CA PRO A 7 17.84 -19.59 -1.39
C PRO A 7 16.34 -19.56 -1.64
N LEU A 8 15.56 -19.42 -0.57
CA LEU A 8 14.14 -19.05 -0.64
C LEU A 8 14.07 -17.60 -1.12
N THR A 9 14.48 -17.34 -2.37
CA THR A 9 14.15 -16.11 -3.06
C THR A 9 12.67 -16.22 -3.33
N SER A 10 11.89 -15.73 -2.37
CA SER A 10 10.50 -15.35 -2.58
C SER A 10 10.56 -14.23 -3.62
N THR A 11 10.68 -14.60 -4.90
CA THR A 11 10.53 -13.67 -6.00
C THR A 11 9.09 -13.20 -5.89
N PRO A 12 8.81 -11.97 -5.45
CA PRO A 12 7.44 -11.53 -5.41
C PRO A 12 6.92 -11.64 -6.84
N LEU A 13 5.84 -12.39 -7.03
CA LEU A 13 5.10 -12.38 -8.28
C LEU A 13 4.89 -10.91 -8.67
N PRO A 14 4.98 -10.53 -9.96
CA PRO A 14 4.72 -9.16 -10.36
C PRO A 14 3.27 -8.84 -10.01
N VAL A 15 3.04 -8.31 -8.80
CA VAL A 15 1.78 -7.74 -8.37
C VAL A 15 1.59 -6.60 -9.35
N ARG A 16 0.68 -6.77 -10.31
CA ARG A 16 0.45 -5.71 -11.29
C ARG A 16 0.09 -4.47 -10.50
N GLU A 17 0.59 -3.31 -10.87
CA GLU A 17 0.41 -2.08 -10.06
C GLU A 17 -1.08 -1.77 -9.80
N PHE A 18 -1.95 -2.19 -10.70
CA PHE A 18 -3.41 -2.17 -10.53
C PHE A 18 -3.89 -3.02 -9.36
N ASP A 19 -3.27 -4.18 -9.14
CA ASP A 19 -3.54 -5.07 -8.01
C ASP A 19 -3.04 -4.45 -6.71
N ALA A 20 -1.90 -3.74 -6.72
CA ALA A 20 -1.35 -3.06 -5.55
C ALA A 20 -2.26 -1.92 -5.07
N VAL A 21 -2.74 -1.05 -5.98
CA VAL A 21 -3.68 0.03 -5.65
C VAL A 21 -5.00 -0.55 -5.13
N THR A 22 -5.58 -1.50 -5.85
CA THR A 22 -6.88 -2.10 -5.47
C THR A 22 -6.80 -2.81 -4.13
N SER A 23 -5.75 -3.58 -3.88
CA SER A 23 -5.53 -4.29 -2.61
C SER A 23 -5.31 -3.32 -1.45
N ALA A 24 -4.51 -2.25 -1.67
CA ALA A 24 -4.29 -1.23 -0.67
C ALA A 24 -5.57 -0.48 -0.33
N VAL A 25 -6.39 -0.10 -1.32
CA VAL A 25 -7.69 0.55 -1.09
C VAL A 25 -8.61 -0.36 -0.29
N ALA A 26 -8.71 -1.65 -0.66
CA ALA A 26 -9.57 -2.58 0.06
C ALA A 26 -9.17 -2.73 1.53
N ARG A 27 -7.88 -2.92 1.83
CA ARG A 27 -7.39 -3.05 3.22
C ARG A 27 -7.55 -1.76 4.01
N LEU A 28 -7.13 -0.63 3.46
CA LEU A 28 -7.18 0.66 4.15
C LEU A 28 -8.62 1.15 4.33
N ALA A 29 -9.53 0.86 3.41
CA ALA A 29 -10.94 1.22 3.59
C ALA A 29 -11.59 0.48 4.76
N ILE A 30 -11.17 -0.77 5.00
CA ILE A 30 -11.60 -1.52 6.19
C ILE A 30 -10.95 -0.93 7.45
N GLU A 31 -9.65 -0.67 7.42
CA GLU A 31 -8.87 -0.14 8.54
C GLU A 31 -9.37 1.24 9.03
N PHE A 32 -9.77 2.11 8.10
CA PHE A 32 -10.24 3.47 8.39
C PHE A 32 -11.76 3.62 8.35
N SER A 33 -12.50 2.50 8.30
CA SER A 33 -13.96 2.52 8.29
C SER A 33 -14.52 3.32 9.47
N GLY A 34 -15.46 4.22 9.19
CA GLY A 34 -16.07 5.11 10.20
C GLY A 34 -15.23 6.32 10.60
N ARG A 35 -13.95 6.41 10.18
CA ARG A 35 -13.09 7.59 10.39
C ARG A 35 -12.84 8.35 9.10
N VAL A 36 -12.61 7.65 8.00
CA VAL A 36 -12.34 8.25 6.69
C VAL A 36 -13.27 7.64 5.63
N PRO A 37 -13.97 8.43 4.81
CA PRO A 37 -14.81 7.90 3.73
C PRO A 37 -14.00 7.06 2.73
N HIS A 38 -14.59 5.97 2.23
CA HIS A 38 -13.95 5.09 1.24
C HIS A 38 -13.43 5.84 0.00
N ALA A 39 -14.19 6.83 -0.49
CA ALA A 39 -13.78 7.66 -1.62
C ALA A 39 -12.48 8.43 -1.35
N VAL A 40 -12.32 8.95 -0.13
CA VAL A 40 -11.11 9.67 0.32
C VAL A 40 -9.94 8.69 0.42
N VAL A 41 -10.14 7.50 0.98
CA VAL A 41 -9.13 6.43 1.00
C VAL A 41 -8.64 6.14 -0.41
N ALA A 42 -9.54 5.92 -1.36
CA ALA A 42 -9.19 5.63 -2.74
C ALA A 42 -8.45 6.80 -3.43
N GLN A 43 -8.81 8.04 -3.13
CA GLN A 43 -8.11 9.21 -3.62
C GLN A 43 -6.68 9.31 -3.07
N VAL A 44 -6.51 9.13 -1.75
CA VAL A 44 -5.20 9.17 -1.09
C VAL A 44 -4.28 8.08 -1.65
N VAL A 45 -4.77 6.83 -1.77
CA VAL A 45 -3.96 5.73 -2.32
C VAL A 45 -3.54 6.01 -3.76
N ARG A 46 -4.43 6.54 -4.61
CA ARG A 46 -4.07 6.91 -5.99
C ARG A 46 -3.02 8.03 -6.05
N ALA A 47 -3.13 9.04 -5.20
CA ALA A 47 -2.12 10.10 -5.10
C ALA A 47 -0.77 9.53 -4.64
N CYS A 48 -0.77 8.67 -3.62
CA CYS A 48 0.45 7.99 -3.16
C CYS A 48 1.08 7.13 -4.25
N ARG A 49 0.28 6.45 -5.09
CA ARG A 49 0.81 5.68 -6.22
C ARG A 49 1.52 6.60 -7.23
N ALA A 50 0.96 7.77 -7.52
CA ALA A 50 1.58 8.76 -8.41
C ALA A 50 2.91 9.29 -7.85
N ASP A 51 2.97 9.54 -6.53
CA ASP A 51 4.19 9.95 -5.83
C ASP A 51 5.29 8.87 -5.92
N LEU A 52 4.92 7.60 -6.06
CA LEU A 52 5.82 6.45 -6.19
C LEU A 52 6.11 6.07 -7.66
N SER A 53 5.86 6.95 -8.63
CA SER A 53 6.05 6.65 -10.07
C SER A 53 7.49 6.26 -10.45
N GLY A 54 8.50 6.67 -9.67
CA GLY A 54 9.91 6.29 -9.86
C GLY A 54 10.38 5.07 -9.06
N VAL A 55 9.50 4.43 -8.29
CA VAL A 55 9.85 3.28 -7.43
C VAL A 55 9.77 1.98 -8.22
N PRO A 56 10.74 1.05 -8.06
CA PRO A 56 10.67 -0.27 -8.68
C PRO A 56 9.39 -1.01 -8.30
N ALA A 57 8.70 -1.61 -9.29
CA ALA A 57 7.39 -2.25 -9.10
C ALA A 57 7.35 -3.27 -7.94
N GLY A 58 8.45 -3.96 -7.67
CA GLY A 58 8.55 -4.93 -6.57
C GLY A 58 8.55 -4.34 -5.16
N ALA A 59 8.76 -3.03 -5.01
CA ALA A 59 8.70 -2.32 -3.71
C ALA A 59 7.46 -1.40 -3.60
N VAL A 60 6.70 -1.24 -4.68
CA VAL A 60 5.52 -0.36 -4.71
C VAL A 60 4.45 -0.81 -3.72
N PRO A 61 4.07 -2.10 -3.59
CA PRO A 61 2.98 -2.52 -2.70
C PRO A 61 3.19 -2.09 -1.24
N GLU A 62 4.36 -2.38 -0.68
CA GLU A 62 4.68 -2.11 0.72
C GLU A 62 4.83 -0.61 0.97
N LEU A 63 5.51 0.11 0.06
CA LEU A 63 5.70 1.56 0.18
C LEU A 63 4.39 2.33 -0.01
N LEU A 64 3.53 1.88 -0.92
CA LEU A 64 2.22 2.45 -1.16
C LEU A 64 1.33 2.30 0.07
N GLU A 65 1.25 1.09 0.66
CA GLU A 65 0.44 0.86 1.85
C GLU A 65 0.92 1.72 3.02
N ARG A 66 2.23 1.79 3.26
CA ARG A 66 2.81 2.59 4.35
C ARG A 66 2.56 4.09 4.17
N LEU A 67 2.80 4.63 2.98
CA LEU A 67 2.60 6.06 2.69
C LEU A 67 1.12 6.44 2.79
N ALA A 68 0.24 5.63 2.20
CA ALA A 68 -1.19 5.87 2.25
C ALA A 68 -1.74 5.77 3.68
N ARG A 69 -1.32 4.77 4.48
CA ARG A 69 -1.69 4.66 5.89
C ARG A 69 -1.29 5.90 6.67
N GLN A 70 -0.05 6.38 6.52
CA GLN A 70 0.41 7.56 7.24
C GLN A 70 -0.44 8.79 6.92
N ARG A 71 -0.72 9.04 5.63
CA ARG A 71 -1.54 10.19 5.23
C ARG A 71 -2.99 10.08 5.74
N LEU A 72 -3.55 8.88 5.80
CA LEU A 72 -4.89 8.66 6.34
C LEU A 72 -4.94 8.84 7.85
N LEU A 73 -3.88 8.47 8.58
CA LEU A 73 -3.75 8.79 10.01
C LEU A 73 -3.72 10.30 10.22
N ASP A 74 -2.88 11.01 9.47
CA ASP A 74 -2.77 12.47 9.58
C ASP A 74 -4.13 13.16 9.28
N LEU A 75 -4.89 12.66 8.29
CA LEU A 75 -6.24 13.16 8.00
C LEU A 75 -7.24 12.87 9.13
N ALA A 76 -7.24 11.63 9.61
CA ALA A 76 -8.15 11.22 10.66
C ALA A 76 -7.83 11.85 12.02
N GLU A 77 -6.59 12.29 12.26
CA GLU A 77 -6.21 13.10 13.42
C GLU A 77 -6.67 14.55 13.29
N ARG A 78 -6.59 15.13 12.08
CA ARG A 78 -7.06 16.51 11.82
C ARG A 78 -8.56 16.67 11.99
N ASP A 79 -9.35 15.66 11.63
CA ASP A 79 -10.82 15.69 11.81
C ASP A 79 -11.26 15.53 13.28
N LEU A 80 -10.34 15.21 14.19
CA LEU A 80 -10.59 15.08 15.63
C LEU A 80 -10.24 16.34 16.45
N VAL A 81 -9.69 17.38 15.82
CA VAL A 81 -9.32 18.68 16.44
C VAL A 81 -10.29 19.76 16.03
#